data_AF-A0A2I1GAK1-F1
#
_entry.id   AF-A0A2I1GAK1-F1
#
_cell.length_a   1.000
_cell.length_b   1.000
_cell.length_c   1.000
_cell.angle_alpha   90.00
_cell.angle_beta   90.00
_cell.angle_gamma   90.00
#
_symmetry.space_group_name_H-M   'P 1'
#
loop_
_entity.id
_entity.type
_entity.pdbx_description
1 polymer ?
#
loop_
_entity_poly.entity_id
_entity_poly.type
_entity_poly.pdbx_seq_one_letter_code
_entity_poly.pdbx_strand_id
1 'polypeptide(L)'
;SLQPVQILPKTSQTLLKYERMPGQVKMFLACMSNNFNWPPSMPEHMRRFCFNQITDSESNIDVQSGYNIIFFYNALESGEFLGHENDWVTVYNQEIMAYGKQYSDDELNHIFKKMPSAIQLPVNQKHLPRSKKRKMVTTNRVNNASDYKV
;
A
#
# COMPACT_ATOMS: atom_id res chain seq x y z
N SER A 1 15.99 18.41 33.60
CA SER A 1 16.70 17.69 32.53
C SER A 1 15.82 17.73 31.28
N LEU A 2 16.18 18.54 30.29
CA LEU A 2 15.51 18.53 28.99
C LEU A 2 15.97 17.26 28.27
N GLN A 3 15.04 16.35 27.95
CA GLN A 3 15.38 15.21 27.11
C GLN A 3 15.94 15.72 25.78
N PRO A 4 17.05 15.14 25.27
CA PRO A 4 17.58 15.55 23.98
C PRO A 4 16.50 15.29 22.93
N VAL A 5 16.16 16.33 22.16
CA VAL A 5 15.33 16.21 20.97
C VAL A 5 16.07 15.23 20.06
N GLN A 6 15.64 13.97 20.02
CA GLN A 6 16.12 13.02 19.04
C GLN A 6 15.73 13.59 17.68
N ILE A 7 16.73 14.15 16.97
CA ILE A 7 16.58 14.57 15.58
C ILE A 7 16.37 13.27 14.82
N LEU A 8 15.11 12.92 14.65
CA LEU A 8 14.70 11.74 13.92
C LEU A 8 15.29 11.86 12.50
N PRO A 9 15.96 10.83 11.96
CA PRO A 9 16.51 10.88 10.60
C PRO A 9 15.48 11.42 9.62
N LYS A 10 15.91 12.17 8.61
CA LYS A 10 15.01 12.80 7.63
C LYS A 10 14.00 11.79 7.05
N THR A 11 14.44 10.55 6.84
CA THR A 11 13.62 9.39 6.45
C THR A 11 12.44 9.15 7.40
N SER A 12 12.67 9.17 8.70
CA SER A 12 11.63 8.90 9.67
C SER A 12 10.61 10.05 9.77
N GLN A 13 11.05 11.30 9.58
CA GLN A 13 10.13 12.46 9.57
C GLN A 13 9.14 12.38 8.39
N THR A 14 9.59 11.89 7.23
CA THR A 14 8.69 11.71 6.07
C THR A 14 7.72 10.53 6.24
N LEU A 15 7.96 9.62 7.18
CA LEU A 15 7.09 8.49 7.50
C LEU A 15 6.03 8.82 8.56
N LEU A 16 6.26 9.82 9.43
CA LEU A 16 5.32 10.22 10.50
C LEU A 16 3.90 10.52 9.99
N LYS A 17 3.76 10.99 8.74
CA LYS A 17 2.45 11.25 8.12
C LYS A 17 1.59 9.98 7.88
N TYR A 18 2.18 8.80 7.96
CA TYR A 18 1.47 7.52 7.87
C TYR A 18 1.15 6.93 9.25
N GLU A 19 1.81 7.41 10.29
CA GLU A 19 1.69 6.89 11.65
C GLU A 19 0.30 7.18 12.23
N ARG A 20 -0.35 6.12 12.72
CA ARG A 20 -1.63 6.15 13.43
C ARG A 20 -1.45 5.87 14.91
N MET A 21 -0.51 5.00 15.25
CA MET A 21 -0.15 4.65 16.62
C MET A 21 1.33 4.95 16.86
N PRO A 22 1.71 5.52 18.01
CA PRO A 22 3.11 5.78 18.33
C PRO A 22 3.97 4.52 18.22
N GLY A 23 5.06 4.60 17.46
CA GLY A 23 6.05 3.53 17.32
C GLY A 23 6.00 2.77 15.99
N GLN A 24 4.97 2.98 15.15
CA GLN A 24 4.88 2.33 13.84
C GLN A 24 6.04 2.73 12.93
N VAL A 25 6.50 3.99 12.97
CA VAL A 25 7.65 4.41 12.14
C VAL A 25 8.92 3.62 12.52
N LYS A 26 9.14 3.40 13.82
CA LYS A 26 10.27 2.61 14.31
C LYS A 26 10.15 1.15 13.85
N MET A 27 8.96 0.58 13.93
CA MET A 27 8.70 -0.79 13.49
C MET A 27 8.89 -0.96 11.97
N PHE A 28 8.39 -0.02 11.18
CA PHE A 28 8.57 0.01 9.73
C PHE A 28 10.06 0.03 9.36
N LEU A 29 10.86 0.89 10.00
CA LEU A 29 12.30 1.00 9.71
C LEU A 29 13.09 -0.23 10.19
N ALA A 30 12.64 -0.90 11.26
CA ALA A 30 13.20 -2.19 11.65
C ALA A 30 12.97 -3.27 10.58
N CYS A 31 11.87 -3.17 9.83
CA CYS A 31 11.55 -4.08 8.72
C CYS A 31 12.27 -3.73 7.41
N MET A 32 12.37 -2.43 7.08
CA MET A 32 12.83 -1.96 5.75
C MET A 32 14.27 -1.48 5.67
N SER A 33 14.90 -1.13 6.81
CA SER A 33 16.16 -0.37 6.97
C SER A 33 15.97 1.11 7.31
N ASN A 34 16.90 1.65 8.12
CA ASN A 34 16.95 3.05 8.53
C ASN A 34 17.19 4.04 7.38
N ASN A 35 17.73 3.57 6.25
CA ASN A 35 18.01 4.38 5.06
C ASN A 35 16.91 4.27 4.00
N PHE A 36 15.76 3.69 4.34
CA PHE A 36 14.66 3.49 3.41
C PHE A 36 14.22 4.82 2.77
N ASN A 37 13.90 4.77 1.48
CA ASN A 37 13.19 5.83 0.79
C ASN A 37 12.12 5.20 -0.08
N TRP A 38 10.94 5.83 -0.13
CA TRP A 38 9.91 5.39 -1.06
C TRP A 38 10.38 5.57 -2.50
N PRO A 39 10.08 4.61 -3.39
CA PRO A 39 10.27 4.81 -4.82
C PRO A 39 9.53 6.09 -5.26
N PRO A 40 10.20 7.10 -5.88
CA PRO A 40 9.56 8.30 -6.42
C PRO A 40 8.27 8.06 -7.23
N SER A 41 8.23 7.00 -8.04
CA SER A 41 7.10 6.58 -8.87
C SER A 41 5.92 6.04 -8.06
N MET A 42 6.16 5.59 -6.83
CA MET A 42 5.13 4.99 -5.98
C MET A 42 4.12 6.05 -5.51
N PRO A 43 2.83 5.94 -5.86
CA PRO A 43 1.81 6.89 -5.45
C PRO A 43 1.64 6.94 -3.92
N GLU A 44 1.30 8.12 -3.40
CA GLU A 44 1.14 8.35 -1.95
C GLU A 44 0.17 7.38 -1.26
N HIS A 45 -0.92 7.01 -1.93
CA HIS A 45 -1.88 6.05 -1.39
C HIS A 45 -1.30 4.63 -1.29
N MET A 46 -0.44 4.23 -2.23
CA MET A 46 0.26 2.94 -2.19
C MET A 46 1.32 2.94 -1.09
N ARG A 47 2.05 4.04 -0.90
CA ARG A 47 3.00 4.21 0.23
C ARG A 47 2.29 4.02 1.56
N ARG A 48 1.15 4.68 1.75
CA ARG A 48 0.31 4.53 2.94
C ARG A 48 -0.19 3.10 3.12
N PHE A 49 -0.63 2.46 2.03
CA PHE A 49 -1.08 1.06 2.08
C PHE A 49 0.04 0.14 2.55
N CYS A 50 1.23 0.22 1.96
CA CYS A 50 2.37 -0.61 2.34
C CYS A 50 2.85 -0.34 3.77
N PHE A 51 2.88 0.93 4.18
CA PHE A 51 3.19 1.29 5.57
C PHE A 51 2.26 0.58 6.55
N ASN A 52 0.94 0.60 6.29
CA ASN A 52 -0.03 -0.07 7.15
C ASN A 52 0.10 -1.59 7.07
N GLN A 53 0.29 -2.19 5.88
CA GLN A 53 0.47 -3.64 5.76
C GLN A 53 1.66 -4.14 6.58
N ILE A 54 2.75 -3.35 6.62
CA ILE A 54 3.98 -3.70 7.35
C ILE A 54 3.87 -3.42 8.85
N THR A 55 3.10 -2.40 9.26
CA THR A 55 3.08 -1.94 10.67
C THR A 55 1.79 -2.23 11.45
N ASP A 56 0.68 -2.53 10.77
CA ASP A 56 -0.63 -2.75 11.39
C ASP A 56 -1.15 -4.17 11.20
N SER A 57 -0.50 -5.01 10.40
CA SER A 57 -0.99 -6.37 10.17
C SER A 57 -0.38 -7.40 11.13
N GLU A 58 -1.26 -8.20 11.73
CA GLU A 58 -0.91 -9.43 12.43
C GLU A 58 -0.63 -10.60 11.45
N SER A 59 -0.93 -10.41 10.17
CA SER A 59 -0.77 -11.41 9.11
C SER A 59 0.56 -11.23 8.38
N ASN A 60 1.42 -12.26 8.43
CA ASN A 60 2.65 -12.29 7.63
C ASN A 60 2.36 -12.17 6.13
N ILE A 61 1.18 -12.63 5.66
CA ILE A 61 0.78 -12.51 4.25
C ILE A 61 0.67 -11.03 3.84
N ASP A 62 0.05 -10.22 4.69
CA ASP A 62 -0.10 -8.79 4.45
C ASP A 62 1.24 -8.08 4.45
N VAL A 63 2.09 -8.36 5.44
CA VAL A 63 3.46 -7.83 5.51
C VAL A 63 4.24 -8.15 4.23
N GLN A 64 4.20 -9.41 3.78
CA GLN A 64 4.86 -9.84 2.54
C GLN A 64 4.26 -9.17 1.29
N SER A 65 2.94 -8.95 1.25
CA SER A 65 2.32 -8.20 0.15
C SER A 65 2.83 -6.75 0.09
N GLY A 66 3.05 -6.13 1.25
CA GLY A 66 3.66 -4.80 1.37
C GLY A 66 5.08 -4.77 0.78
N TYR A 67 5.90 -5.77 1.10
CA TYR A 67 7.24 -5.91 0.51
C TYR A 67 7.20 -6.13 -1.00
N ASN A 68 6.29 -6.98 -1.48
CA ASN A 68 6.15 -7.25 -2.91
C ASN A 68 5.74 -6.00 -3.70
N ILE A 69 4.88 -5.14 -3.14
CA ILE A 69 4.52 -3.86 -3.76
C ILE A 69 5.73 -2.91 -3.80
N ILE A 70 6.49 -2.80 -2.71
CA ILE A 70 7.69 -1.94 -2.69
C ILE A 70 8.72 -2.43 -3.71
N PHE A 71 8.93 -3.75 -3.79
CA PHE A 71 9.77 -4.38 -4.80
C PHE A 71 9.32 -4.02 -6.22
N PHE A 72 8.03 -4.15 -6.53
CA PHE A 72 7.48 -3.80 -7.85
C PHE A 72 7.84 -2.36 -8.25
N TYR A 73 7.69 -1.40 -7.35
CA TYR A 73 7.99 0.00 -7.67
C TYR A 73 9.50 0.28 -7.80
N ASN A 74 10.35 -0.42 -7.06
CA ASN A 74 11.81 -0.35 -7.30
C ASN A 74 12.17 -0.90 -8.68
N ALA A 75 11.61 -2.04 -9.07
CA ALA A 75 11.80 -2.65 -10.40
C ALA A 75 11.28 -1.75 -11.53
N LEU A 76 10.14 -1.07 -11.30
CA LEU A 76 9.61 -0.08 -12.24
C LEU A 76 10.59 1.07 -12.49
N GLU A 77 11.29 1.53 -11.46
CA GLU A 77 12.24 2.64 -11.54
C GLU A 77 13.59 2.24 -12.12
N SER A 78 14.04 1.01 -11.86
CA SER A 78 15.26 0.48 -12.46
C SER A 78 15.10 0.19 -13.96
N GLY A 79 13.87 0.18 -14.47
CA GLY A 79 13.56 -0.11 -15.87
C GLY A 79 13.48 -1.61 -16.19
N GLU A 80 13.32 -2.46 -15.17
CA GLU A 80 13.21 -3.92 -15.35
C GLU A 80 12.03 -4.35 -16.23
N PHE A 81 11.02 -3.50 -16.39
CA PHE A 81 9.81 -3.80 -17.18
C PHE A 81 9.85 -3.28 -18.63
N LEU A 82 11.04 -2.97 -19.15
CA LEU A 82 11.21 -2.55 -20.56
C LEU A 82 10.71 -3.64 -21.51
N GLY A 83 9.83 -3.28 -22.44
CA GLY A 83 9.15 -4.21 -23.36
C GLY A 83 7.86 -4.83 -22.81
N HIS A 84 7.51 -4.54 -21.54
CA HIS A 84 6.32 -5.02 -20.84
C HIS A 84 5.39 -3.87 -20.44
N GLU A 85 5.44 -2.73 -21.12
CA GLU A 85 4.78 -1.49 -20.70
C GLU A 85 3.25 -1.63 -20.57
N ASN A 86 2.66 -2.54 -21.33
CA ASN A 86 1.21 -2.80 -21.34
C ASN A 86 0.80 -4.01 -20.50
N ASP A 87 1.75 -4.69 -19.88
CA ASP A 87 1.49 -5.90 -19.09
C ASP A 87 1.15 -5.57 -17.63
N TRP A 88 0.57 -6.57 -16.98
CA TRP A 88 0.47 -6.73 -15.55
C TRP A 88 1.57 -7.66 -15.08
N VAL A 89 2.24 -7.28 -14.00
CA VAL A 89 3.33 -8.03 -13.39
C VAL A 89 2.83 -8.70 -12.14
N THR A 90 3.11 -10.00 -12.03
CA THR A 90 2.90 -10.75 -10.80
C THR A 90 4.20 -10.79 -10.02
N VAL A 91 4.16 -10.32 -8.77
CA VAL A 91 5.30 -10.38 -7.86
C VAL A 91 4.96 -11.25 -6.67
N TYR A 92 5.89 -12.14 -6.29
CA TYR A 92 5.78 -12.98 -5.11
C TYR A 92 7.17 -13.15 -4.49
N ASN A 93 7.25 -13.06 -3.15
CA ASN A 93 8.51 -13.09 -2.40
C ASN A 93 9.61 -12.19 -2.97
N GLN A 94 9.24 -10.99 -3.39
CA GLN A 94 10.13 -10.01 -4.02
C GLN A 94 10.82 -10.53 -5.30
N GLU A 95 10.16 -11.42 -6.05
CA GLU A 95 10.58 -11.89 -7.37
C GLU A 95 9.47 -11.69 -8.40
N ILE A 96 9.86 -11.43 -9.65
CA ILE A 96 8.94 -11.32 -10.78
C ILE A 96 8.56 -12.73 -11.24
N MET A 97 7.31 -13.11 -11.05
CA MET A 97 6.83 -14.45 -11.38
C MET A 97 6.30 -14.55 -12.81
N ALA A 98 5.66 -13.49 -13.29
CA ALA A 98 5.02 -13.49 -14.61
C ALA A 98 4.71 -12.08 -15.11
N TYR A 99 4.72 -11.94 -16.43
CA TYR A 99 4.15 -10.84 -17.19
C TYR A 99 2.91 -11.33 -17.93
N GLY A 100 1.89 -10.49 -18.08
CA GLY A 100 0.75 -10.80 -18.94
C GLY A 100 -0.46 -9.91 -18.72
N LYS A 101 -1.65 -10.46 -18.95
CA LYS A 101 -2.90 -9.73 -18.73
C LYS A 101 -3.27 -9.71 -17.25
N GLN A 102 -4.14 -8.76 -16.89
CA GLN A 102 -4.80 -8.79 -15.59
C GLN A 102 -5.52 -10.12 -15.41
N TYR A 103 -5.32 -10.74 -14.26
CA TYR A 103 -6.05 -11.94 -13.89
C TYR A 103 -7.53 -11.63 -13.66
N SER A 104 -8.39 -12.56 -14.06
CA SER A 104 -9.77 -12.64 -13.60
C SER A 104 -9.84 -12.97 -12.11
N ASP A 105 -11.00 -12.76 -11.49
CA ASP A 105 -11.21 -13.07 -10.07
C ASP A 105 -10.96 -14.57 -9.76
N ASP A 106 -11.32 -15.46 -10.69
CA ASP A 106 -11.08 -16.90 -10.54
C ASP A 106 -9.59 -17.27 -10.59
N GLU A 107 -8.83 -16.65 -11.50
CA GLU A 107 -7.38 -16.82 -11.58
C GLU A 107 -6.68 -16.27 -10.34
N LEU A 108 -7.11 -15.10 -9.85
CA LEU A 108 -6.60 -14.52 -8.60
C LEU A 108 -6.83 -15.46 -7.41
N ASN A 109 -8.03 -16.04 -7.30
CA ASN A 109 -8.35 -16.98 -6.23
C ASN A 109 -7.44 -18.23 -6.25
N HIS A 110 -7.12 -18.74 -7.45
CA HIS A 110 -6.19 -19.87 -7.58
C HIS A 110 -4.76 -19.48 -7.22
N ILE A 111 -4.33 -18.29 -7.64
CA ILE A 111 -3.00 -17.77 -7.30
C ILE A 111 -2.87 -17.55 -5.80
N PHE A 112 -3.82 -16.89 -5.15
CA PHE A 112 -3.74 -16.62 -3.70
C PHE A 112 -3.83 -17.89 -2.85
N LYS A 113 -4.40 -18.99 -3.36
CA LYS A 113 -4.30 -20.30 -2.69
C LYS A 113 -2.86 -20.85 -2.67
N LYS A 114 -2.06 -20.54 -3.69
CA LYS A 114 -0.67 -21.05 -3.84
C LYS A 114 0.39 -20.06 -3.36
N MET A 115 0.16 -18.79 -3.62
CA MET A 115 1.06 -17.65 -3.38
C MET A 115 0.25 -16.56 -2.68
N PRO A 116 -0.07 -16.74 -1.39
CA PRO A 116 -1.08 -15.92 -0.69
C PRO A 116 -0.69 -14.45 -0.55
N SER A 117 0.60 -14.11 -0.61
CA SER A 117 1.10 -12.73 -0.58
C SER A 117 1.42 -12.16 -1.97
N ALA A 118 1.14 -12.90 -3.04
CA ALA A 118 1.38 -12.42 -4.39
C ALA A 118 0.57 -11.14 -4.63
N ILE A 119 1.13 -10.26 -5.44
CA ILE A 119 0.42 -9.08 -5.95
C ILE A 119 0.45 -9.08 -7.45
N GLN A 120 -0.54 -8.44 -8.06
CA GLN A 120 -0.54 -8.15 -9.48
C GLN A 120 -0.76 -6.64 -9.68
N LEU A 121 0.18 -5.98 -10.35
CA LEU A 121 0.10 -4.54 -10.64
C LEU A 121 0.40 -4.27 -12.13
N PRO A 122 -0.28 -3.30 -12.76
CA PRO A 122 0.00 -2.93 -14.14
C PRO A 122 1.33 -2.17 -14.21
N VAL A 123 2.16 -2.42 -15.23
CA VAL A 123 3.37 -1.61 -15.49
C VAL A 123 2.98 -0.18 -15.78
N ASN A 124 2.03 0.02 -16.71
CA ASN A 124 1.43 1.32 -16.95
C ASN A 124 0.53 1.73 -15.78
N GLN A 125 1.07 2.57 -14.91
CA GLN A 125 0.39 3.08 -13.70
C GLN A 125 -0.91 3.85 -14.00
N LYS A 126 -1.19 4.25 -15.25
CA LYS A 126 -2.49 4.83 -15.63
C LYS A 126 -3.63 3.81 -15.55
N HIS A 127 -3.33 2.52 -15.61
CA HIS A 127 -4.30 1.42 -15.53
C HIS A 127 -4.57 0.98 -14.09
N LEU A 128 -3.95 1.60 -13.08
CA LEU A 128 -4.30 1.33 -11.69
C LEU A 128 -5.80 1.64 -11.48
N PRO A 129 -6.58 0.71 -10.88
CA PRO A 129 -7.96 0.97 -10.55
C PRO A 129 -8.02 2.19 -9.62
N ARG A 130 -8.46 3.34 -10.14
CA ARG A 130 -8.73 4.51 -9.31
C ARG A 130 -9.88 4.12 -8.39
N SER A 131 -9.68 4.22 -7.08
CA SER A 131 -10.79 4.20 -6.12
C SER A 131 -11.88 5.15 -6.65
N LYS A 132 -13.08 4.62 -6.96
CA LYS A 132 -14.22 5.46 -7.37
C LYS A 132 -14.30 6.60 -6.38
N LYS A 133 -14.30 7.86 -6.86
CA LYS A 133 -14.54 9.02 -5.99
C LYS A 133 -15.80 8.71 -5.18
N ARG A 134 -15.67 8.48 -3.87
CA ARG A 134 -16.85 8.31 -3.00
C ARG A 134 -17.68 9.58 -3.20
N LYS A 135 -18.85 9.46 -3.84
CA LYS A 135 -19.87 10.50 -3.72
C LYS A 135 -20.18 10.55 -2.23
N MET A 136 -19.78 11.64 -1.58
CA MET A 136 -20.26 11.94 -0.23
C MET A 136 -21.77 12.05 -0.34
N VAL A 137 -22.49 11.04 0.16
CA VAL A 137 -23.93 11.16 0.37
C VAL A 137 -24.07 11.98 1.65
N THR A 138 -24.30 13.28 1.49
CA THR A 138 -24.76 14.11 2.59
C THR A 138 -26.20 13.68 2.89
N THR A 139 -26.38 12.73 3.80
CA THR A 139 -27.71 12.48 4.35
C THR A 139 -28.08 13.68 5.20
N ASN A 140 -28.91 14.58 4.67
CA ASN A 140 -29.63 15.54 5.49
C ASN A 140 -30.50 14.72 6.45
N ARG A 141 -30.11 14.67 7.73
CA ARG A 141 -31.00 14.23 8.80
C ARG A 141 -32.15 15.23 8.85
N VAL A 142 -33.30 14.83 8.31
CA VAL A 142 -34.56 15.52 8.57
C VAL A 142 -34.89 15.23 10.04
N ASN A 143 -34.75 16.24 10.89
CA ASN A 143 -35.26 16.20 12.26
C ASN A 143 -36.78 16.23 12.19
N ASN A 144 -37.42 15.05 12.12
CA ASN A 144 -38.83 14.93 12.42
C ASN A 144 -38.99 14.97 13.94
N ALA A 145 -39.12 16.18 14.48
CA ALA A 145 -39.71 16.39 15.79
C ALA A 145 -41.18 16.00 15.69
N SER A 146 -41.49 14.79 16.15
CA SER A 146 -42.85 14.30 16.30
C SER A 146 -43.47 14.96 17.52
N ASP A 147 -44.39 15.90 17.30
CA ASP A 147 -45.35 16.38 18.29
C ASP A 147 -46.23 15.21 18.74
N TYR A 148 -46.11 14.83 20.02
CA TYR A 148 -47.14 14.03 20.69
C TYR A 148 -47.93 14.97 21.60
N LYS A 149 -49.15 15.30 21.19
CA LYS A 149 -50.20 15.77 22.11
C LYS A 149 -50.95 14.54 22.63
N VAL A 150 -50.94 14.33 23.95
CA VAL A 150 -52.04 13.76 24.73
C VAL A 150 -52.13 14.55 26.02
#